data_AF-A0A954YVX7-F1
#
_entry.id   AF-A0A954YVX7-F1
#
_cell.length_a   1.000
_cell.length_b   1.000
_cell.length_c   1.000
_cell.angle_alpha   90.00
_cell.angle_beta   90.00
_cell.angle_gamma   90.00
#
_symmetry.space_group_name_H-M   'P 1'
#
loop_
_entity.id
_entity.type
_entity.pdbx_description
1 polymer ?
#
loop_
_entity_poly.entity_id
_entity_poly.type
_entity_poly.pdbx_seq_one_letter_code
_entity_poly.pdbx_strand_id
1 'polypeptide(L)'
;MSQTNGNEAAGTLEVMDNGIGYLRDPSKNYAPIGASPQVTRDAIKALRLRGGEYIEGVRGRSRNGGKPILQKVERICGKEARQYGAVRPFDELEVVHPVEQL
;
A
#
# COMPACT_ATOMS: atom_id res chain seq x y z
N MET A 1 16.06 -15.64 9.00
CA MET A 1 15.50 -14.33 9.40
C MET A 1 16.13 -13.28 8.50
N SER A 2 15.42 -12.89 7.43
CA SER A 2 15.97 -12.02 6.38
C SER A 2 16.22 -10.62 6.93
N GLN A 3 17.44 -10.12 6.71
CA GLN A 3 17.84 -8.78 7.10
C GLN A 3 17.02 -7.76 6.32
N THR A 4 16.21 -6.96 7.00
CA THR A 4 15.49 -5.84 6.39
C THR A 4 16.51 -4.76 6.03
N ASN A 5 16.79 -4.61 4.74
CA ASN A 5 17.53 -3.45 4.28
C ASN A 5 16.79 -2.19 4.74
N GLY A 6 17.48 -1.18 5.30
CA GLY A 6 16.85 0.02 5.87
C GLY A 6 15.95 0.85 4.92
N ASN A 7 15.88 0.46 3.65
CA ASN A 7 15.06 1.04 2.60
C ASN A 7 13.78 0.25 2.29
N GLU A 8 13.50 -0.89 2.92
CA GLU A 8 12.22 -1.58 2.73
C GLU A 8 11.11 -0.88 3.52
N ALA A 9 9.90 -0.91 2.95
CA ALA A 9 8.70 -0.37 3.58
C ALA A 9 7.50 -1.23 3.21
N ALA A 10 6.65 -1.49 4.20
CA ALA A 10 5.39 -2.18 4.00
C ALA A 10 4.28 -1.61 4.89
N GLY A 11 3.03 -1.74 4.47
CA GLY A 11 1.88 -1.33 5.25
C GLY A 11 0.61 -1.22 4.41
N THR A 12 -0.51 -0.95 5.08
CA THR A 12 -1.81 -0.75 4.43
C THR A 12 -1.93 0.67 3.93
N LEU A 13 -2.29 0.86 2.66
CA LEU A 13 -2.45 2.18 2.07
C LEU A 13 -3.70 2.88 2.60
N GLU A 14 -3.54 4.09 3.13
CA GLU A 14 -4.63 5.05 3.30
C GLU A 14 -4.47 6.17 2.29
N VAL A 15 -5.50 6.49 1.52
CA VAL A 15 -5.50 7.59 0.54
C VAL A 15 -6.29 8.77 1.12
N MET A 16 -5.67 9.94 1.13
CA MET A 16 -6.28 11.18 1.61
C MET A 16 -7.06 11.89 0.48
N ASP A 17 -7.91 12.85 0.83
CA ASP A 17 -8.71 13.65 -0.13
C ASP A 17 -7.85 14.38 -1.18
N ASN A 18 -6.62 14.74 -0.82
CA ASN A 18 -5.65 15.35 -1.73
C ASN A 18 -4.95 14.33 -2.65
N GLY A 19 -5.40 13.08 -2.69
CA GLY A 19 -4.88 12.00 -3.53
C GLY A 19 -3.48 11.50 -3.19
N ILE A 20 -2.85 11.99 -2.11
CA ILE A 20 -1.61 11.43 -1.55
C ILE A 20 -2.01 10.32 -0.57
N GLY A 21 -1.20 9.28 -0.47
CA GLY A 21 -1.43 8.21 0.51
C GLY A 21 -0.31 8.02 1.51
N TYR A 22 -0.59 7.25 2.54
CA TYR A 22 0.37 6.84 3.57
C TYR A 22 0.25 5.35 3.87
N LEU A 23 1.39 4.68 4.07
CA LEU A 23 1.40 3.31 4.55
C LEU A 23 1.20 3.29 6.07
N ARG A 24 0.17 2.57 6.49
CA ARG A 24 -0.24 2.37 7.89
C ARG A 24 0.28 1.04 8.40
N ASP A 25 0.75 1.05 9.64
CA ASP A 25 1.33 -0.11 10.31
C ASP A 25 0.26 -0.82 11.16
N PRO A 26 -0.04 -2.11 10.91
CA PRO A 26 -1.01 -2.86 11.72
C PRO A 26 -0.58 -2.99 13.19
N SER A 27 0.73 -3.03 13.49
CA SER A 27 1.24 -3.08 14.87
C SER A 27 0.97 -1.80 15.67
N LYS A 28 0.57 -0.73 14.97
CA LYS A 28 0.20 0.57 15.53
C LYS A 28 -1.28 0.88 15.35
N ASN A 29 -2.10 -0.16 15.14
CA ASN A 29 -3.55 -0.05 14.91
C ASN A 29 -3.89 0.91 13.77
N TYR A 30 -3.05 0.96 12.73
CA TYR A 30 -3.21 1.84 11.58
C TYR A 30 -3.23 3.34 11.89
N ALA A 31 -2.79 3.74 13.09
CA ALA A 31 -2.79 5.13 13.50
C ALA A 31 -1.88 6.01 12.60
N PRO A 32 -2.21 7.29 12.41
CA PRO A 32 -1.36 8.20 11.66
C PRO A 32 -0.08 8.54 12.42
N ILE A 33 1.07 8.16 11.87
CA ILE A 33 2.38 8.40 12.48
C ILE A 33 3.20 9.34 11.58
N GLY A 34 4.00 10.21 12.20
CA GLY A 34 4.89 11.14 11.50
C GLY A 34 5.84 10.44 10.53
N ALA A 35 6.35 9.27 10.89
CA ALA A 35 7.29 8.47 10.10
C ALA A 35 6.65 7.54 9.04
N SER A 36 5.32 7.53 8.89
CA SER A 36 4.64 6.69 7.88
C SER A 36 5.14 7.03 6.47
N PRO A 37 5.57 6.02 5.67
CA PRO A 37 5.94 6.22 4.28
C PRO A 37 4.80 6.82 3.47
N GLN A 38 5.11 7.84 2.68
CA GLN A 38 4.18 8.49 1.77
C GLN A 38 4.16 7.77 0.42
N VAL A 39 2.97 7.57 -0.13
CA VAL A 39 2.74 7.10 -1.50
C VAL A 39 2.26 8.29 -2.33
N THR A 40 2.92 8.56 -3.45
CA THR A 40 2.60 9.73 -4.28
C THR A 40 1.28 9.53 -5.03
N ARG A 41 0.62 10.65 -5.35
CA ARG A 41 -0.60 10.65 -6.17
C ARG A 41 -0.38 9.95 -7.53
N ASP A 42 0.80 10.14 -8.13
CA ASP A 42 1.13 9.54 -9.42
C ASP A 42 1.26 8.02 -9.32
N ALA A 43 1.88 7.51 -8.25
CA ALA A 43 1.96 6.06 -8.01
C ALA A 43 0.56 5.45 -7.79
N ILE A 44 -0.28 6.12 -7.00
CA ILE A 44 -1.69 5.72 -6.76
C ILE A 44 -2.45 5.63 -8.08
N LYS A 45 -2.36 6.65 -8.93
CA LYS A 45 -3.02 6.66 -10.24
C LYS A 45 -2.47 5.60 -11.20
N ALA A 46 -1.15 5.49 -11.32
CA ALA A 46 -0.50 4.57 -12.25
C ALA A 46 -0.83 3.11 -11.95
N LEU A 47 -0.88 2.75 -10.66
CA LEU A 47 -1.20 1.41 -10.20
C LEU A 47 -2.70 1.20 -9.96
N ARG A 48 -3.54 2.22 -10.18
CA ARG A 48 -4.99 2.19 -9.91
C ARG A 48 -5.34 1.77 -8.47
N LEU A 49 -4.54 2.23 -7.51
CA LEU A 49 -4.74 1.97 -6.08
C LEU A 49 -5.98 2.74 -5.58
N ARG A 50 -6.69 2.14 -4.64
CA ARG A 50 -7.98 2.62 -4.13
C ARG A 50 -7.92 2.99 -2.65
N GLY A 51 -6.94 2.45 -1.91
CA GLY A 51 -6.89 2.50 -0.45
C GLY A 51 -7.36 1.18 0.14
N GLY A 52 -6.68 0.75 1.21
CA GLY A 52 -6.89 -0.54 1.87
C GLY A 52 -5.94 -1.65 1.40
N GLU A 53 -5.22 -1.46 0.31
CA GLU A 53 -4.26 -2.46 -0.16
C GLU A 53 -3.04 -2.57 0.77
N TYR A 54 -2.57 -3.79 1.01
CA TYR A 54 -1.27 -4.01 1.65
C TYR A 54 -0.17 -3.88 0.60
N ILE A 55 0.74 -2.93 0.81
CA ILE A 55 1.81 -2.59 -0.13
C ILE A 55 3.15 -2.98 0.46
N GLU A 56 4.02 -3.55 -0.36
CA GLU A 56 5.42 -3.81 -0.06
C GLU A 56 6.30 -3.15 -1.13
N GLY A 57 7.40 -2.53 -0.71
CA GLY A 57 8.36 -1.99 -1.65
C GLY A 57 9.50 -1.22 -0.99
N VAL A 58 10.10 -0.32 -1.76
CA VAL A 58 11.33 0.39 -1.38
C VAL A 58 11.03 1.86 -1.12
N ARG A 59 11.28 2.32 0.11
CA ARG A 59 11.28 3.75 0.46
C ARG A 59 12.60 4.40 0.09
N GLY A 60 12.50 5.60 -0.46
CA GLY A 60 13.61 6.51 -0.64
C GLY A 60 14.00 7.21 0.64
N ARG A 61 15.18 7.83 0.62
CA ARG A 61 15.58 8.79 1.65
C ARG A 61 14.62 9.98 1.61
N SER A 62 14.18 10.41 2.78
CA SER A 62 13.46 11.67 2.90
C SER A 62 14.34 12.85 2.49
N ARG A 63 13.81 13.76 1.66
CA ARG A 63 14.48 15.02 1.34
C ARG A 63 14.19 16.02 2.46
N ASN A 64 15.24 16.58 3.06
CA ASN A 64 15.15 17.68 4.04
C ASN A 64 14.31 17.38 5.29
N GLY A 65 14.39 16.16 5.85
CA GLY A 65 13.71 15.80 7.10
C GLY A 65 12.19 15.61 7.00
N GLY A 66 11.64 15.60 5.78
CA GLY A 66 10.24 15.23 5.53
C GLY A 66 9.92 13.75 5.81
N LYS A 67 8.73 13.31 5.42
CA LYS A 67 8.36 11.89 5.51
C LYS A 67 9.10 11.05 4.46
N PRO A 68 9.46 9.79 4.75
CA PRO A 68 10.00 8.89 3.74
C PRO A 68 8.98 8.71 2.61
N ILE A 69 9.41 8.68 1.36
CA ILE A 69 8.54 8.50 0.19
C ILE A 69 8.79 7.12 -0.40
N LEU A 70 7.74 6.37 -0.71
CA LEU A 70 7.83 5.10 -1.41
C LEU A 70 8.28 5.35 -2.86
N GLN A 71 9.48 4.89 -3.22
CA GLN A 71 10.06 5.07 -4.56
C GLN A 71 9.62 3.98 -5.53
N LYS A 72 9.44 2.77 -5.03
CA LYS A 72 9.06 1.61 -5.83
C LYS A 72 8.05 0.76 -5.08
N VAL A 73 6.95 0.42 -5.74
CA VAL A 73 6.00 -0.59 -5.29
C VAL A 73 6.39 -1.92 -5.92
N GLU A 74 6.63 -2.94 -5.11
CA GLU A 74 7.03 -4.26 -5.59
C GLU A 74 5.86 -5.23 -5.55
N ARG A 75 5.12 -5.24 -4.43
CA ARG A 75 3.96 -6.12 -4.26
C ARG A 75 2.76 -5.38 -3.72
N ILE A 76 1.59 -5.83 -4.13
CA ILE A 76 0.28 -5.35 -3.70
C ILE A 76 -0.56 -6.57 -3.33
N CYS A 77 -0.99 -6.67 -2.07
CA CYS A 77 -1.75 -7.79 -1.52
C CYS A 77 -1.11 -9.16 -1.86
N GLY A 78 0.23 -9.25 -1.72
CA GLY A 78 1.01 -10.45 -2.00
C GLY A 78 1.26 -10.75 -3.49
N LYS A 79 0.72 -9.99 -4.43
CA LYS A 79 0.94 -10.14 -5.89
C LYS A 79 1.95 -9.12 -6.41
N GLU A 80 2.58 -9.41 -7.54
CA GLU A 80 3.45 -8.43 -8.22
C GLU A 80 2.68 -7.16 -8.58
N ALA A 81 3.27 -5.98 -8.41
CA ALA A 81 2.57 -4.71 -8.61
C ALA A 81 1.91 -4.60 -10.00
N ARG A 82 2.57 -5.12 -11.04
CA ARG A 82 2.06 -5.16 -12.43
C ARG A 82 0.76 -5.96 -12.60
N GLN A 83 0.46 -6.89 -11.70
CA GLN A 83 -0.74 -7.74 -11.78
C GLN A 83 -1.97 -7.07 -11.16
N TYR A 84 -1.78 -6.04 -10.33
CA TYR A 84 -2.87 -5.42 -9.58
C TYR A 84 -3.91 -4.74 -10.47
N GLY A 85 -3.49 -4.15 -11.61
CA GLY A 85 -4.39 -3.47 -12.53
C GLY A 85 -5.49 -4.35 -13.13
N ALA A 86 -5.34 -5.68 -13.08
CA ALA A 86 -6.34 -6.65 -13.52
C ALA A 86 -7.29 -7.11 -12.40
N VAL A 87 -7.09 -6.66 -11.16
CA VAL A 87 -7.94 -7.02 -10.01
C VAL A 87 -9.24 -6.24 -10.09
N ARG A 88 -10.35 -6.98 -10.23
CA ARG A 88 -11.70 -6.44 -10.20
C ARG A 88 -11.97 -5.73 -8.86
N PRO A 89 -12.57 -4.54 -8.87
CA PRO A 89 -13.21 -3.94 -7.69
C PRO A 89 -14.14 -4.90 -6.96
N PHE A 90 -14.19 -4.78 -5.63
CA PHE A 90 -14.99 -5.66 -4.78
C PHE A 90 -16.49 -5.50 -5.03
N ASP A 91 -16.93 -4.27 -5.25
CA ASP A 91 -18.29 -3.88 -5.63
C ASP A 91 -18.72 -4.39 -7.01
N GLU A 92 -17.78 -4.77 -7.86
CA GLU A 92 -18.07 -5.43 -9.14
C GLU A 92 -18.18 -6.95 -9.01
N LEU A 93 -17.88 -7.55 -7.85
CA LEU A 93 -17.94 -9.00 -7.67
C LEU A 93 -19.40 -9.48 -7.59
N GLU A 94 -19.64 -10.68 -8.12
CA GLU A 94 -20.93 -11.33 -7.98
C GLU A 94 -21.14 -11.79 -6.54
N VAL A 95 -22.28 -11.45 -5.96
CA VAL A 95 -22.67 -11.91 -4.64
C VAL A 95 -23.16 -13.35 -4.75
N VAL A 96 -22.51 -14.26 -4.04
CA VAL A 96 -22.82 -15.69 -4.05
C VAL A 96 -23.04 -16.21 -2.64
N HIS A 97 -23.79 -17.31 -2.52
CA HIS A 97 -23.93 -18.01 -1.23
C HIS A 97 -22.64 -18.76 -0.86
N PRO A 98 -22.30 -18.90 0.44
CA PRO A 98 -21.18 -19.73 0.87
C PRO A 98 -21.35 -21.19 0.42
N VAL A 99 -20.30 -21.77 -0.17
CA VAL A 99 -20.30 -23.16 -0.67
C VAL A 99 -19.44 -24.12 0.16
N GLU A 100 -18.60 -23.58 1.04
CA GLU A 100 -17.76 -24.34 1.97
C GLU A 100 -18.06 -23.91 3.41
N GLN A 101 -18.05 -24.86 4.35
CA GLN A 101 -18.12 -24.59 5.78
C GLN A 101 -16.70 -24.56 6.38
N LEU A 102 -16.49 -23.66 7.33
CA LEU A 102 -15.23 -23.44 8.05
C LEU A 102 -14.94 -24.53 9.09
#